data_AF-A0A2M6WJQ0-F1
#
_entry.id   AF-A0A2M6WJQ0-F1
#
_cell.length_a   1.000
_cell.length_b   1.000
_cell.length_c   1.000
_cell.angle_alpha   90.00
_cell.angle_beta   90.00
_cell.angle_gamma   90.00
#
_symmetry.space_group_name_H-M   'P 1'
#
loop_
_entity.id
_entity.type
_entity.pdbx_description
1 polymer ?
#
loop_
_entity_poly.entity_id
_entity_poly.type
_entity_poly.pdbx_seq_one_letter_code
_entity_poly.pdbx_strand_id
1 'polypeptide(L)' 'MAKIKEIPKIDRPRERFLKKGPDALSKSDLLAILLGSGIKGTNVQQLSQQVIKKFGKDFLNIT' A
#
# COMPACT_ATOMS: atom_id res chain seq x y z
N MET A 1 -8.50 6.77 9.43
CA MET A 1 -7.94 6.88 8.06
C MET A 1 -9.09 7.20 7.11
N ALA A 2 -8.89 8.18 6.22
CA ALA A 2 -9.88 8.56 5.23
C ALA A 2 -10.21 7.38 4.30
N LYS A 3 -11.48 7.21 3.94
CA LYS A 3 -11.91 6.23 2.93
C LYS A 3 -11.25 6.61 1.61
N ILE A 4 -10.86 5.62 0.80
CA ILE A 4 -10.26 5.84 -0.54
C ILE A 4 -11.10 6.77 -1.44
N LYS A 5 -12.40 6.86 -1.19
CA LYS A 5 -13.31 7.78 -1.88
C LYS A 5 -13.04 9.27 -1.58
N GLU A 6 -12.50 9.58 -0.41
CA GLU A 6 -12.17 10.95 0.05
C GLU A 6 -10.80 11.43 -0.47
N ILE A 7 -9.98 10.50 -0.98
CA ILE A 7 -8.69 10.82 -1.59
C ILE A 7 -8.94 11.29 -3.03
N PRO A 8 -8.41 12.46 -3.45
CA PRO A 8 -8.41 12.88 -4.84
C PRO A 8 -7.93 11.77 -5.75
N LYS A 9 -8.56 11.57 -6.92
CA LYS A 9 -8.26 10.44 -7.81
C LYS A 9 -6.76 10.29 -8.08
N ILE A 10 -6.06 11.41 -8.29
CA ILE A 10 -4.63 11.46 -8.57
C ILE A 10 -3.72 11.00 -7.41
N ASP A 11 -4.21 11.12 -6.17
CA ASP A 11 -3.48 10.75 -4.97
C ASP A 11 -3.83 9.33 -4.49
N ARG A 12 -4.81 8.68 -5.13
CA ARG A 12 -5.14 7.29 -4.81
C ARG A 12 -3.93 6.40 -5.15
N PRO A 13 -3.60 5.41 -4.30
CA PRO A 13 -2.40 4.60 -4.47
C PRO A 13 -2.29 3.98 -5.87
N ARG A 14 -3.36 3.39 -6.40
CA ARG A 14 -3.35 2.77 -7.75
C ARG A 14 -3.11 3.79 -8.87
N GLU A 15 -3.74 4.96 -8.80
CA GLU A 15 -3.59 5.97 -9.85
C GLU A 15 -2.22 6.66 -9.76
N ARG A 16 -1.73 6.89 -8.54
CA ARG A 16 -0.38 7.39 -8.31
C ARG A 16 0.68 6.42 -8.81
N PHE A 17 0.47 5.12 -8.62
CA PHE A 17 1.33 4.06 -9.15
C PHE A 17 1.35 4.07 -10.68
N LEU A 18 0.18 4.16 -11.32
CA LEU A 18 0.08 4.24 -12.79
C LEU A 18 0.76 5.50 -13.35
N LYS A 19 0.67 6.64 -12.65
CA LYS A 19 1.20 7.92 -13.14
C LYS A 19 2.70 8.10 -12.87
N LYS A 20 3.18 7.69 -11.70
CA LYS A 20 4.54 8.00 -11.21
C LYS A 20 5.41 6.77 -11.00
N GLY A 21 4.89 5.56 -11.23
CA GLY A 21 5.61 4.32 -11.02
C GLY A 21 5.69 3.87 -9.55
N PRO A 22 6.36 2.74 -9.29
CA PRO A 22 6.51 2.16 -7.96
C PRO A 22 7.24 3.06 -6.97
N ASP A 23 8.23 3.82 -7.42
CA ASP A 23 9.09 4.68 -6.57
C ASP A 23 8.33 5.82 -5.89
N ALA A 24 7.16 6.19 -6.40
CA ALA A 24 6.31 7.23 -5.81
C ALA A 24 5.43 6.72 -4.66
N LEU A 25 5.59 5.46 -4.26
CA LEU A 25 4.80 4.81 -3.22
C LEU A 25 5.69 4.20 -2.15
N SER A 26 5.16 4.13 -0.93
CA SER A 26 5.82 3.40 0.14
C SER A 26 5.76 1.89 -0.12
N LYS A 27 6.72 1.12 0.43
CA LYS A 27 6.67 -0.36 0.41
C LYS A 27 5.32 -0.89 0.92
N SER A 28 4.75 -0.25 1.95
CA SER A 28 3.41 -0.57 2.47
C SER A 28 2.29 -0.30 1.48
N ASP A 29 2.36 0.80 0.72
CA ASP A 29 1.34 1.10 -0.29
C ASP A 29 1.42 0.13 -1.47
N LEU A 30 2.62 -0.22 -1.90
CA LEU A 30 2.83 -1.22 -2.96
C LEU A 30 2.23 -2.57 -2.55
N LEU A 31 2.53 -3.01 -1.33
CA LEU A 31 1.93 -4.22 -0.78
C LEU A 31 0.41 -4.08 -0.64
N ALA A 32 -0.09 -2.92 -0.23
CA ALA A 32 -1.53 -2.72 -0.08
C ALA A 32 -2.27 -2.76 -1.43
N ILE A 33 -1.64 -2.26 -2.49
CA ILE A 33 -2.16 -2.37 -3.86
C ILE A 33 -2.20 -3.84 -4.28
N LEU A 34 -1.12 -4.60 -4.02
CA LEU A 34 -1.01 -6.03 -4.36
C LEU A 34 -2.05 -6.89 -3.63
N LEU A 35 -2.22 -6.65 -2.32
CA LEU A 35 -3.22 -7.36 -1.51
C LEU A 35 -4.66 -7.03 -1.95
N GLY A 36 -4.90 -5.79 -2.41
CA GLY A 36 -6.19 -5.35 -2.97
C GLY A 36 -7.30 -5.15 -1.95
N SER A 37 -7.32 -5.91 -0.84
CA SER A 37 -8.27 -5.80 0.26
C SER A 37 -7.64 -6.19 1.61
N GLY A 38 -8.28 -5.75 2.69
CA GLY A 38 -7.92 -6.15 4.05
C GLY A 38 -8.66 -7.42 4.47
N ILE A 39 -8.39 -7.84 5.70
CA ILE A 39 -9.12 -8.94 6.35
C ILE A 39 -10.16 -8.39 7.34
N LYS A 40 -11.04 -9.25 7.86
CA LYS A 40 -12.02 -8.85 8.87
C LYS A 40 -11.30 -8.19 10.06
N GLY A 41 -11.67 -6.94 10.36
CA GLY A 41 -11.10 -6.16 11.47
C GLY A 41 -9.81 -5.41 11.16
N THR A 42 -9.18 -5.62 10.00
CA THR A 42 -7.92 -4.96 9.63
C THR A 42 -7.97 -4.49 8.18
N ASN A 43 -7.83 -3.18 7.96
CA ASN A 43 -7.81 -2.67 6.59
C ASN A 43 -6.50 -3.06 5.86
N VAL A 44 -6.52 -2.98 4.53
CA VAL A 44 -5.39 -3.41 3.69
C VAL A 44 -4.08 -2.66 4.03
N GLN A 45 -4.16 -1.38 4.38
CA GLN A 45 -2.99 -0.57 4.74
C GLN A 45 -2.35 -1.05 6.05
N GLN A 46 -3.18 -1.31 7.07
CA GLN A 46 -2.72 -1.86 8.34
C GLN A 46 -2.16 -3.26 8.17
N LEU A 47 -2.81 -4.10 7.35
CA LEU A 47 -2.33 -5.44 7.04
C LEU A 47 -0.95 -5.39 6.37
N SER A 48 -0.77 -4.51 5.38
CA SER A 48 0.52 -4.33 4.71
C SER A 48 1.63 -3.89 5.66
N GLN A 49 1.32 -2.96 6.58
CA GLN A 49 2.28 -2.55 7.61
C GLN A 49 2.63 -3.69 8.57
N GLN A 50 1.66 -4.50 8.99
CA GLN A 50 1.88 -5.67 9.83
C GLN A 50 2.77 -6.71 9.15
N VAL A 51 2.53 -6.98 7.87
CA VAL A 51 3.36 -7.88 7.06
C VAL A 51 4.80 -7.37 7.01
N ILE A 52 5.02 -6.10 6.63
CA ILE A 52 6.37 -5.51 6.58
C ILE A 52 7.05 -5.57 7.94
N LYS A 53 6.33 -5.25 9.03
CA LYS A 53 6.88 -5.33 10.39
C LYS A 53 7.25 -6.76 10.78
N LYS A 54 6.49 -7.76 10.33
CA LYS A 54 6.74 -9.18 10.62
C LYS A 54 7.94 -9.73 9.85
N PHE A 55 8.12 -9.33 8.59
CA PHE A 55 9.20 -9.82 7.72
C PHE A 55 10.48 -8.96 7.76
N GLY A 56 10.44 -7.78 8.39
CA GLY A 56 11.61 -6.92 8.59
C GLY A 56 11.89 -5.95 7.44
N LYS A 57 13.02 -5.23 7.54
CA LYS A 57 13.40 -4.13 6.63
C LYS A 57 13.76 -4.62 5.22
N ASP A 58 14.21 -5.87 5.10
CA ASP A 58 14.60 -6.51 3.83
C ASP A 58 13.42 -6.99 3.00
N PHE A 59 12.20 -6.98 3.57
CA PHE A 59 10.99 -7.27 2.82
C PHE A 59 10.82 -6.24 1.68
N LEU A 60 10.54 -6.73 0.48
CA LEU A 60 10.48 -5.94 -0.77
C LEU A 60 11.81 -5.27 -1.18
N ASN A 61 12.98 -5.79 -0.78
CA ASN A 61 14.22 -5.45 -1.48
C ASN A 61 14.23 -6.16 -2.83
N ILE A 62 13.77 -5.46 -3.85
CA ILE A 62 13.91 -5.84 -5.26
C ILE A 62 15.12 -5.05 -5.76
N THR A 63 16.31 -5.63 -5.59
CA THR A 63 17.58 -5.17 -6.16
C THR A 63 18.27 -6.39 -6.75
#